data_AF-A0A2V5GRI0-F1
#
_entry.id   AF-A0A2V5GRI0-F1
#
_cell.length_a   1.000
_cell.length_b   1.000
_cell.length_c   1.000
_cell.angle_alpha   90.00
_cell.angle_beta   90.00
_cell.angle_gamma   90.00
#
_symmetry.space_group_name_H-M   'P 1'
#
loop_
_entity.id
_entity.type
_entity.pdbx_description
1 polymer ?
#
loop_
_entity_poly.entity_id
_entity_poly.type
_entity_poly.pdbx_seq_one_letter_code
_entity_poly.pdbx_strand_id
1 'polypeptide(L)'
;MADQNTPSQSADITTTDIAMREALTRFRRRMLTANRAFIQSRIAEVEARDPTAPGKKKIQRMAEWRHCDWNPEPDRWDEGQPYLQMVDDDAVPDRRMDGVYPARLRTETARQIYLDMLQGVFQRQAEARAAKEGSEHPGVIPRCEELGRFLRYAHELRDPDVRQSGVAEFAAGLDIHFEDEELEGIGEEAQGEEDEDGEGRRRRQEREDRYHECVRTKCEHLRESLEQPNDYYSSLFGRATIVADVDCDLEVKAGVLTGAEGYQGQWPQWYSAYLYCRKYPDDDEEEEEEEEEEETKPKWNDDVPDSPNIGEWGWRIVFMEVDYCDPWEPQQLYGRRPRFDSIPEFLDWYSSWPDHLTERQLLSYRRHARGWDGCQTDCESECEDHC
;
A
#
# COMPACT_ATOMS: atom_id res chain seq x y z
N MET A 1 -29.15 40.16 17.27
CA MET A 1 -29.09 39.81 15.85
C MET A 1 -27.84 38.98 15.66
N ALA A 2 -28.04 37.71 15.33
CA ALA A 2 -27.10 36.69 14.83
C ALA A 2 -25.77 36.47 15.56
N ASP A 3 -25.79 35.52 16.52
CA ASP A 3 -24.69 34.58 16.70
C ASP A 3 -24.78 33.55 15.56
N GLN A 4 -23.82 33.56 14.64
CA GLN A 4 -23.64 32.47 13.67
C GLN A 4 -22.81 31.38 14.33
N ASN A 5 -23.52 30.34 14.78
CA ASN A 5 -22.94 29.03 15.08
C ASN A 5 -22.25 28.50 13.82
N THR A 6 -21.01 28.04 13.99
CA THR A 6 -20.27 27.24 12.99
C THR A 6 -20.21 25.79 13.50
N PRO A 7 -21.14 24.89 13.12
CA PRO A 7 -21.07 23.47 13.49
C PRO A 7 -20.69 22.55 12.31
N SER A 8 -20.25 23.08 11.16
CA SER A 8 -20.12 22.26 9.94
C SER A 8 -18.78 21.54 9.76
N GLN A 9 -17.67 22.01 10.36
CA GLN A 9 -16.35 21.40 10.15
C GLN A 9 -16.06 20.22 11.09
N SER A 10 -16.55 20.26 12.34
CA SER A 10 -16.27 19.20 13.31
C SER A 10 -17.06 17.91 13.05
N ALA A 11 -18.27 18.00 12.50
CA ALA A 11 -19.09 16.85 12.15
C ALA A 11 -18.58 16.09 10.90
N ASP A 12 -17.92 16.80 9.98
CA ASP A 12 -17.38 16.22 8.74
C ASP A 12 -16.05 15.49 9.00
N ILE A 13 -15.23 16.03 9.91
CA ILE A 13 -13.99 15.40 10.39
C ILE A 13 -14.29 14.09 11.13
N THR A 14 -15.33 14.04 11.97
CA THR A 14 -15.69 12.80 12.68
C THR A 14 -16.28 11.76 11.75
N THR A 15 -17.04 12.17 10.72
CA THR A 15 -17.64 11.24 9.76
C THR A 15 -16.58 10.56 8.89
N THR A 16 -15.61 11.32 8.36
CA THR A 16 -14.50 10.79 7.55
C THR A 16 -13.54 9.91 8.35
N ASP A 17 -13.28 10.27 9.62
CA ASP A 17 -12.48 9.47 10.54
C ASP A 17 -13.15 8.13 10.91
N ILE A 18 -14.48 8.14 11.10
CA ILE A 18 -15.28 6.92 11.30
C ILE A 18 -15.19 6.03 10.06
N ALA A 19 -15.35 6.59 8.85
CA ALA A 19 -15.27 5.85 7.60
C ALA A 19 -13.92 5.14 7.42
N MET A 20 -12.81 5.83 7.70
CA MET A 20 -11.47 5.23 7.67
C MET A 20 -11.34 4.06 8.65
N ARG A 21 -11.79 4.24 9.89
CA ARG A 21 -11.76 3.19 10.92
C ARG A 21 -12.61 1.98 10.52
N GLU A 22 -13.79 2.21 9.95
CA GLU A 22 -14.67 1.15 9.46
C GLU A 22 -14.07 0.42 8.25
N ALA A 23 -13.46 1.13 7.30
CA ALA A 23 -12.76 0.53 6.17
C ALA A 23 -11.60 -0.36 6.63
N LEU A 24 -10.76 0.11 7.56
CA LEU A 24 -9.69 -0.69 8.16
C LEU A 24 -10.22 -1.91 8.91
N THR A 25 -11.33 -1.77 9.63
CA THR A 25 -11.96 -2.90 10.33
C THR A 25 -12.46 -3.95 9.34
N ARG A 26 -13.08 -3.51 8.23
CA ARG A 26 -13.53 -4.40 7.15
C ARG A 26 -12.34 -5.08 6.48
N PHE A 27 -11.28 -4.34 6.16
CA PHE A 27 -10.03 -4.84 5.61
C PHE A 27 -9.45 -5.95 6.49
N ARG A 28 -9.22 -5.66 7.77
CA ARG A 28 -8.63 -6.62 8.72
C ARG A 28 -9.42 -7.91 8.77
N ARG A 29 -10.74 -7.81 8.92
CA ARG A 29 -11.64 -8.96 8.99
C ARG A 29 -11.60 -9.78 7.71
N ARG A 30 -11.62 -9.14 6.54
CA ARG A 30 -11.56 -9.82 5.23
C ARG A 30 -10.24 -10.54 5.03
N MET A 31 -9.12 -9.84 5.24
CA MET A 31 -7.78 -10.43 5.11
C MET A 31 -7.57 -11.59 6.07
N LEU A 32 -7.92 -11.41 7.35
CA LEU A 32 -7.86 -12.47 8.36
C LEU A 32 -8.68 -13.70 7.95
N THR A 33 -9.94 -13.48 7.55
CA THR A 33 -10.86 -14.57 7.16
C THR A 33 -10.33 -15.31 5.94
N ALA A 34 -9.92 -14.58 4.90
CA ALA A 34 -9.43 -15.16 3.67
C ALA A 34 -8.10 -15.89 3.85
N ASN A 35 -7.19 -15.34 4.66
CA ASN A 35 -5.90 -15.96 4.97
C ASN A 35 -6.09 -17.23 5.82
N ARG A 36 -6.99 -17.19 6.81
CA ARG A 36 -7.33 -18.35 7.65
C ARG A 36 -7.98 -19.45 6.83
N ALA A 37 -8.97 -19.12 6.00
CA ALA A 37 -9.64 -20.08 5.12
C ALA A 37 -8.65 -20.74 4.15
N PHE A 38 -7.70 -19.98 3.59
CA PHE A 38 -6.66 -20.52 2.72
C PHE A 38 -5.76 -21.51 3.47
N ILE A 39 -5.25 -21.15 4.65
CA ILE A 39 -4.40 -22.04 5.46
C ILE A 39 -5.16 -23.31 5.85
N GLN A 40 -6.41 -23.19 6.31
CA GLN A 40 -7.27 -24.32 6.66
C GLN A 40 -7.53 -25.25 5.47
N SER A 41 -7.82 -24.70 4.30
CA SER A 41 -7.99 -25.47 3.06
C SER A 41 -6.75 -26.29 2.75
N ARG A 42 -5.55 -25.70 2.87
CA ARG A 42 -4.29 -26.42 2.61
C ARG A 42 -3.98 -27.47 3.67
N ILE A 43 -4.27 -27.21 4.94
CA ILE A 43 -4.14 -28.23 6.00
C ILE A 43 -5.06 -29.42 5.69
N ALA A 44 -6.32 -29.18 5.33
CA ALA A 44 -7.28 -30.22 4.98
C ALA A 44 -6.83 -31.05 3.77
N GLU A 45 -6.24 -30.42 2.75
CA GLU A 45 -5.67 -31.13 1.60
C GLU A 45 -4.53 -32.07 2.01
N VAL A 46 -3.62 -31.61 2.87
CA VAL A 46 -2.51 -32.43 3.38
C VAL A 46 -3.06 -33.61 4.20
N GLU A 47 -4.04 -33.37 5.05
CA GLU A 47 -4.69 -34.41 5.87
C GLU A 47 -5.46 -35.43 5.03
N ALA A 48 -6.10 -34.99 3.94
CA ALA A 48 -6.78 -35.91 3.01
C ALA A 48 -5.80 -36.86 2.31
N ARG A 49 -4.56 -36.41 2.04
CA ARG A 49 -3.50 -37.24 1.42
C ARG A 49 -2.76 -38.13 2.43
N ASP A 50 -2.53 -37.62 3.64
CA ASP A 50 -1.87 -38.36 4.73
C ASP A 50 -2.48 -37.95 6.08
N PRO A 51 -3.53 -38.65 6.55
CA PRO A 51 -4.19 -38.35 7.81
C PRO A 51 -3.28 -38.48 9.03
N THR A 52 -2.18 -39.23 8.89
CA THR A 52 -1.20 -39.49 9.96
C THR A 52 0.01 -38.55 9.91
N ALA A 53 0.02 -37.58 9.00
CA ALA A 53 1.13 -36.66 8.84
C ALA A 53 1.39 -35.89 10.15
N PRO A 54 2.60 -35.97 10.73
CA PRO A 54 2.93 -35.19 11.92
C PRO A 54 2.92 -33.69 11.58
N GLY A 55 2.69 -32.83 12.58
CA GLY A 55 2.60 -31.37 12.38
C GLY A 55 3.79 -30.78 11.61
N LYS A 56 5.00 -31.29 11.84
CA LYS A 56 6.21 -30.89 11.08
C LYS A 56 6.11 -31.18 9.58
N LYS A 57 5.50 -32.30 9.18
CA LYS A 57 5.27 -32.65 7.77
C LYS A 57 4.20 -31.75 7.15
N LYS A 58 3.18 -31.36 7.91
CA LYS A 58 2.17 -30.38 7.46
C LYS A 58 2.81 -29.00 7.22
N ILE A 59 3.64 -28.54 8.15
CA ILE A 59 4.39 -27.27 8.02
C ILE A 59 5.35 -27.33 6.83
N GLN A 60 6.10 -28.43 6.68
CA GLN A 60 7.00 -28.61 5.55
C GLN A 60 6.24 -28.59 4.22
N ARG A 61 5.11 -29.31 4.13
CA ARG A 61 4.26 -29.24 2.94
C ARG A 61 3.81 -27.81 2.69
N MET A 62 3.28 -27.10 3.69
CA MET A 62 2.87 -25.69 3.56
C MET A 62 4.01 -24.78 3.06
N ALA A 63 5.25 -25.02 3.49
CA ALA A 63 6.41 -24.29 3.00
C ALA A 63 6.74 -24.64 1.53
N GLU A 64 6.69 -25.93 1.16
CA GLU A 64 6.82 -26.38 -0.23
C GLU A 64 5.75 -25.75 -1.16
N TRP A 65 4.51 -25.61 -0.66
CA TRP A 65 3.40 -24.94 -1.36
C TRP A 65 3.63 -23.45 -1.58
N ARG A 66 4.32 -22.79 -0.66
CA ARG A 66 4.68 -21.37 -0.76
C ARG A 66 5.96 -21.13 -1.55
N HIS A 67 6.57 -22.14 -2.18
CA HIS A 67 7.77 -21.99 -3.01
C HIS A 67 8.85 -21.05 -2.42
N CYS A 68 8.96 -20.98 -1.09
CA CYS A 68 10.06 -20.29 -0.43
C CYS A 68 11.23 -21.27 -0.38
N ASP A 69 12.44 -20.80 -0.65
CA ASP A 69 13.68 -21.48 -0.25
C ASP A 69 13.76 -21.48 1.28
N TRP A 70 12.91 -22.30 1.89
CA TRP A 70 12.77 -22.40 3.33
C TRP A 70 13.97 -23.19 3.87
N ASN A 71 14.92 -22.48 4.46
CA ASN A 71 15.78 -23.11 5.45
C ASN A 71 14.88 -23.52 6.63
N PRO A 72 14.80 -24.80 7.03
CA PRO A 72 13.97 -25.24 8.17
C PRO A 72 14.39 -24.65 9.52
N GLU A 73 15.44 -23.84 9.56
CA GLU A 73 15.77 -23.01 10.72
C GLU A 73 14.87 -21.77 10.76
N PRO A 74 14.30 -21.43 11.94
CA PRO A 74 13.26 -20.43 12.10
C PRO A 74 13.81 -19.01 12.01
N ASP A 75 14.38 -18.62 10.88
CA ASP A 75 14.89 -17.26 10.70
C ASP A 75 14.04 -16.50 9.68
N ARG A 76 13.53 -15.36 10.15
CA ARG A 76 12.79 -14.27 9.48
C ARG A 76 11.26 -14.25 9.53
N TRP A 77 10.66 -14.86 10.53
CA TRP A 77 9.42 -14.35 11.16
C TRP A 77 9.63 -14.48 12.67
N ASP A 78 10.07 -13.40 13.32
CA ASP A 78 10.91 -13.31 14.54
C ASP A 78 10.58 -14.12 15.81
N GLU A 79 9.64 -15.07 15.85
CA GLU A 79 9.32 -15.80 17.09
C GLU A 79 8.94 -17.28 16.93
N GLY A 80 9.26 -17.91 15.79
CA GLY A 80 9.22 -19.38 15.67
C GLY A 80 7.84 -20.04 15.88
N GLN A 81 6.74 -19.28 15.89
CA GLN A 81 5.40 -19.86 16.02
C GLN A 81 4.96 -20.53 14.71
N PRO A 82 4.60 -21.83 14.74
CA PRO A 82 4.18 -22.54 13.54
C PRO A 82 2.88 -21.98 12.94
N TYR A 83 2.77 -21.99 11.61
CA TYR A 83 1.53 -21.70 10.86
C TYR A 83 0.28 -22.40 11.39
N LEU A 84 0.45 -23.58 11.99
CA LEU A 84 -0.64 -24.35 12.59
C LEU A 84 -1.28 -23.67 13.80
N GLN A 85 -0.55 -22.81 14.52
CA GLN A 85 -1.06 -22.03 15.66
C GLN A 85 -1.81 -20.77 15.21
N MET A 86 -1.58 -20.27 13.98
CA MET A 86 -2.26 -19.10 13.42
C MET A 86 -3.73 -19.37 13.04
N VAL A 87 -4.11 -20.65 13.00
CA VAL A 87 -5.46 -21.10 12.65
C VAL A 87 -6.40 -21.07 13.85
N ASP A 88 -5.85 -21.04 15.07
CA ASP A 88 -6.63 -20.98 16.30
C ASP A 88 -7.22 -19.57 16.48
N ASP A 89 -8.55 -19.50 16.73
CA ASP A 89 -9.31 -18.25 16.79
C ASP A 89 -8.85 -17.37 17.96
N ASP A 90 -8.33 -17.99 19.03
CA ASP A 90 -7.89 -17.33 20.25
C ASP A 90 -6.38 -17.03 20.28
N ALA A 91 -5.60 -17.53 19.31
CA ALA A 91 -4.14 -17.47 19.38
C ALA A 91 -3.54 -16.14 18.89
N VAL A 92 -4.01 -15.55 17.78
CA VAL A 92 -3.46 -14.26 17.33
C VAL A 92 -4.36 -13.51 16.31
N PRO A 93 -4.86 -12.30 16.61
CA PRO A 93 -4.98 -11.24 15.62
C PRO A 93 -3.58 -10.63 15.44
N ASP A 94 -2.71 -11.35 14.75
CA ASP A 94 -1.39 -10.83 14.37
C ASP A 94 -1.52 -10.05 13.06
N ARG A 95 -0.72 -8.99 12.90
CA ARG A 95 -0.44 -8.36 11.60
C ARG A 95 -0.03 -9.39 10.54
N ARG A 96 0.48 -10.56 10.96
CA ARG A 96 0.80 -11.72 10.11
C ARG A 96 -0.43 -12.36 9.43
N MET A 97 -1.65 -12.03 9.83
CA MET A 97 -2.89 -12.54 9.21
C MET A 97 -3.76 -11.46 8.60
N ASP A 98 -3.82 -10.29 9.23
CA ASP A 98 -4.67 -9.19 8.74
C ASP A 98 -3.91 -8.16 7.91
N GLY A 99 -2.57 -8.22 7.89
CA GLY A 99 -1.72 -7.35 7.09
C GLY A 99 -1.62 -5.90 7.57
N VAL A 100 -2.21 -5.56 8.73
CA VAL A 100 -2.26 -4.16 9.20
C VAL A 100 -1.22 -3.91 10.27
N TYR A 101 -0.30 -3.00 9.99
CA TYR A 101 0.74 -2.65 10.93
C TYR A 101 0.33 -1.45 11.81
N PRO A 102 0.46 -1.54 13.15
CA PRO A 102 -0.09 -0.52 14.09
C PRO A 102 0.52 0.86 13.92
N ALA A 103 -0.27 1.93 14.00
CA ALA A 103 0.21 3.32 13.89
C ALA A 103 1.50 3.62 14.69
N ARG A 104 2.48 4.24 14.04
CA ARG A 104 3.73 4.70 14.67
C ARG A 104 3.69 6.18 15.08
N LEU A 105 2.91 6.98 14.36
CA LEU A 105 2.67 8.40 14.67
C LEU A 105 1.49 8.50 15.66
N ARG A 106 1.78 8.28 16.93
CA ARG A 106 0.79 8.07 18.02
C ARG A 106 -0.02 9.32 18.33
N THR A 107 0.60 10.50 18.30
CA THR A 107 -0.05 11.78 18.63
C THR A 107 -0.52 12.51 17.37
N GLU A 108 -1.53 13.38 17.52
CA GLU A 108 -1.96 14.26 16.43
C GLU A 108 -0.82 15.17 15.97
N THR A 109 -0.10 15.78 16.91
CA THR A 109 1.05 16.63 16.62
C THR A 109 2.11 15.91 15.77
N ALA A 110 2.42 14.63 16.05
CA ALA A 110 3.38 13.86 15.26
C ALA A 110 2.91 13.64 13.82
N ARG A 111 1.62 13.36 13.61
CA ARG A 111 1.01 13.25 12.28
C ARG A 111 1.05 14.58 11.53
N GLN A 112 0.74 15.68 12.21
CA GLN A 112 0.80 17.03 11.63
C GLN A 112 2.23 17.38 11.17
N ILE A 113 3.25 17.14 12.01
CA ILE A 113 4.67 17.34 11.67
C ILE A 113 5.04 16.56 10.39
N TYR A 114 4.63 15.30 10.32
CA TYR A 114 4.92 14.44 9.17
C TYR A 114 4.25 14.95 7.88
N LEU A 115 2.97 15.29 7.94
CA LEU A 115 2.21 15.74 6.77
C LEU A 115 2.64 17.13 6.29
N ASP A 116 3.01 18.02 7.21
CA ASP A 116 3.58 19.33 6.87
C ASP A 116 4.94 19.17 6.18
N MET A 117 5.76 18.21 6.63
CA MET A 117 7.02 17.87 5.96
C MET A 117 6.76 17.38 4.53
N LEU A 118 5.85 16.42 4.33
CA LEU A 118 5.52 15.90 3.00
C LEU A 118 4.99 17.00 2.08
N GLN A 119 4.04 17.81 2.55
CA GLN A 119 3.47 18.90 1.75
C GLN A 119 4.54 19.91 1.34
N GLY A 120 5.46 20.24 2.24
CA GLY A 120 6.60 21.10 1.94
C GLY A 120 7.56 20.52 0.91
N VAL A 121 7.88 19.22 1.00
CA VAL A 121 8.72 18.52 0.01
C VAL A 121 8.05 18.54 -1.37
N PHE A 122 6.80 18.13 -1.43
CA PHE A 122 6.03 18.06 -2.67
C PHE A 122 5.87 19.41 -3.35
N GLN A 123 5.58 20.46 -2.57
CA GLN A 123 5.49 21.82 -3.10
C GLN A 123 6.82 22.27 -3.73
N ARG A 124 7.94 22.08 -3.03
CA ARG A 124 9.27 22.47 -3.53
C ARG A 124 9.66 21.69 -4.79
N GLN A 125 9.37 20.40 -4.83
CA GLN A 125 9.68 19.56 -5.98
C GLN A 125 8.83 19.94 -7.20
N ALA A 126 7.54 20.20 -7.01
CA ALA A 126 6.66 20.67 -8.08
C ALA A 126 7.12 22.03 -8.64
N GLU A 127 7.48 22.96 -7.77
CA GLU A 127 8.01 24.29 -8.16
C GLU A 127 9.34 24.17 -8.91
N ALA A 128 10.26 23.34 -8.42
CA ALA A 128 11.56 23.11 -9.06
C ALA A 128 11.41 22.49 -10.46
N ARG A 129 10.46 21.56 -10.62
CA ARG A 129 10.13 20.97 -11.93
C ARG A 129 9.58 22.03 -12.88
N ALA A 130 8.59 22.80 -12.44
CA ALA A 130 8.00 23.86 -13.27
C ALA A 130 9.05 24.89 -13.72
N ALA A 131 9.96 25.28 -12.81
CA ALA A 131 11.07 26.18 -13.12
C ALA A 131 12.06 25.57 -14.13
N LYS A 132 12.34 24.26 -14.05
CA LYS A 132 13.24 23.54 -14.96
C LYS A 132 12.62 23.36 -16.36
N GLU A 133 11.33 23.05 -16.42
CA GLU A 133 10.60 22.80 -17.67
C GLU A 133 10.09 24.09 -18.33
N GLY A 134 10.14 25.22 -17.62
CA GLY A 134 9.60 26.50 -18.10
C GLY A 134 8.07 26.52 -18.16
N SER A 135 7.41 25.60 -17.46
CA SER A 135 5.95 25.50 -17.39
C SER A 135 5.36 26.47 -16.37
N GLU A 136 4.03 26.57 -16.33
CA GLU A 136 3.33 27.37 -15.33
C GLU A 136 3.59 26.86 -13.91
N HIS A 137 3.44 27.75 -12.93
CA HIS A 137 3.54 27.41 -11.51
C HIS A 137 2.51 26.32 -11.16
N PRO A 138 2.88 25.25 -10.42
CA PRO A 138 2.02 24.08 -10.19
C PRO A 138 0.76 24.36 -9.34
N GLY A 139 0.56 25.61 -8.90
CA GLY A 139 -0.37 25.98 -7.84
C GLY A 139 0.10 25.52 -6.45
N VAL A 140 -0.82 25.52 -5.50
CA VAL A 140 -0.61 24.96 -4.16
C VAL A 140 -0.94 23.47 -4.19
N ILE A 141 0.02 22.63 -3.79
CA ILE A 141 -0.20 21.20 -3.56
C ILE A 141 -0.95 21.04 -2.23
N PRO A 142 -2.16 20.46 -2.23
CA PRO A 142 -2.93 20.26 -1.02
C PRO A 142 -2.25 19.23 -0.12
N ARG A 143 -2.41 19.41 1.18
CA ARG A 143 -1.89 18.47 2.16
C ARG A 143 -2.64 17.13 2.12
N CYS A 144 -1.95 16.03 2.40
CA CYS A 144 -2.48 14.66 2.39
C CYS A 144 -3.36 14.35 3.63
N GLU A 145 -4.48 15.04 3.82
CA GLU A 145 -5.29 14.88 5.05
C GLU A 145 -5.83 13.46 5.25
N GLU A 146 -6.20 12.75 4.18
CA GLU A 146 -6.67 11.38 4.28
C GLU A 146 -5.57 10.40 4.73
N LEU A 147 -4.33 10.61 4.28
CA LEU A 147 -3.16 9.88 4.76
C LEU A 147 -2.99 10.08 6.27
N GLY A 148 -3.23 11.30 6.77
CA GLY A 148 -3.24 11.60 8.21
C GLY A 148 -4.26 10.78 9.00
N ARG A 149 -5.49 10.65 8.48
CA ARG A 149 -6.53 9.81 9.10
C ARG A 149 -6.13 8.34 9.10
N PHE A 150 -5.53 7.86 8.02
CA PHE A 150 -5.00 6.50 7.95
C PHE A 150 -3.90 6.27 8.99
N LEU A 151 -2.93 7.19 9.08
CA LEU A 151 -1.79 7.16 10.01
C LEU A 151 -2.17 7.14 11.49
N ARG A 152 -3.41 7.54 11.82
CA ARG A 152 -3.97 7.39 13.16
C ARG A 152 -4.17 5.93 13.57
N TYR A 153 -4.45 5.06 12.60
CA TYR A 153 -4.85 3.67 12.84
C TYR A 153 -3.81 2.65 12.38
N ALA A 154 -3.09 2.94 11.30
CA ALA A 154 -2.09 2.06 10.71
C ALA A 154 -0.95 2.86 10.08
N HIS A 155 0.27 2.31 10.03
CA HIS A 155 1.37 2.93 9.27
C HIS A 155 1.68 2.21 7.95
N GLU A 156 1.25 0.96 7.84
CA GLU A 156 1.56 0.11 6.70
C GLU A 156 0.47 -0.95 6.55
N LEU A 157 0.16 -1.28 5.29
CA LEU A 157 -0.64 -2.42 4.89
C LEU A 157 0.21 -3.30 4.02
N ARG A 158 0.24 -4.59 4.32
CA ARG A 158 0.99 -5.55 3.55
C ARG A 158 0.19 -6.83 3.48
N ASP A 159 -0.05 -7.36 2.29
CA ASP A 159 -0.53 -8.74 2.20
C ASP A 159 0.52 -9.63 2.89
N PRO A 160 0.16 -10.40 3.94
CA PRO A 160 1.05 -11.41 4.51
C PRO A 160 1.49 -12.47 3.48
N ASP A 161 0.88 -12.41 2.31
CA ASP A 161 1.20 -13.10 1.08
C ASP A 161 1.21 -14.61 1.27
N VAL A 162 0.22 -15.09 2.03
CA VAL A 162 0.07 -16.52 2.31
C VAL A 162 -0.15 -17.33 1.04
N ARG A 163 -0.48 -16.66 -0.07
CA ARG A 163 -0.84 -17.22 -1.37
C ARG A 163 0.25 -17.04 -2.44
N GLN A 164 1.26 -16.20 -2.21
CA GLN A 164 2.24 -15.71 -3.21
C GLN A 164 1.61 -14.98 -4.39
N SER A 165 0.75 -14.02 -4.07
CA SER A 165 0.08 -13.17 -5.02
C SER A 165 0.85 -11.91 -5.39
N GLY A 166 1.88 -11.52 -4.62
CA GLY A 166 2.81 -10.46 -5.00
C GLY A 166 2.19 -9.06 -5.10
N VAL A 167 1.18 -8.74 -4.31
CA VAL A 167 0.64 -7.36 -4.27
C VAL A 167 1.64 -6.45 -3.61
N ALA A 168 1.88 -5.27 -4.20
CA ALA A 168 2.66 -4.24 -3.54
C ALA A 168 2.02 -3.83 -2.20
N GLU A 169 2.86 -3.58 -1.20
CA GLU A 169 2.44 -3.04 0.08
C GLU A 169 2.03 -1.56 -0.02
N PHE A 170 1.45 -1.01 1.05
CA PHE A 170 1.14 0.40 1.22
C PHE A 170 1.67 0.88 2.57
N ALA A 171 2.95 1.22 2.60
CA ALA A 171 3.72 1.80 3.70
C ALA A 171 3.59 3.34 3.73
N ALA A 172 2.47 3.82 4.28
CA ALA A 172 2.19 5.25 4.47
C ALA A 172 3.21 5.98 5.36
N GLY A 173 3.94 5.27 6.23
CA GLY A 173 4.91 5.84 7.16
C GLY A 173 6.32 6.08 6.61
N LEU A 174 6.62 5.63 5.38
CA LEU A 174 7.90 5.84 4.67
C LEU A 174 9.16 5.62 5.54
N ASP A 175 9.27 4.44 6.16
CA ASP A 175 10.43 4.07 6.99
C ASP A 175 10.74 4.98 8.21
N ILE A 176 9.74 5.69 8.75
CA ILE A 176 9.88 6.26 10.10
C ILE A 176 9.84 5.09 11.11
N HIS A 177 11.01 4.54 11.40
CA HIS A 177 11.22 3.47 12.38
C HIS A 177 11.41 4.05 13.77
N PHE A 178 10.67 3.54 14.74
CA PHE A 178 10.87 3.83 16.17
C PHE A 178 11.24 2.54 16.86
N GLU A 179 12.15 2.63 17.84
CA GLU A 179 12.35 1.52 18.79
C GLU A 179 11.16 1.47 19.75
N ASP A 180 10.80 0.28 20.25
CA ASP A 180 9.65 0.12 21.16
C ASP A 180 9.79 1.00 22.42
N GLU A 181 11.03 1.19 22.90
CA GLU A 181 11.38 2.09 24.00
C GLU A 181 11.04 3.56 23.70
N GLU A 182 11.07 3.98 22.43
CA GLU A 182 10.73 5.36 22.02
C GLU A 182 9.21 5.60 22.00
N LEU A 183 8.40 4.53 21.99
CA LEU A 183 6.94 4.60 21.92
C LEU A 183 6.25 4.34 23.26
N GLU A 184 6.98 3.84 24.27
CA GLU A 184 6.42 3.43 25.55
C GLU A 184 5.72 4.60 26.27
N GLY A 185 4.43 4.43 26.58
CA GLY A 185 3.61 5.43 27.28
C GLY A 185 3.26 6.68 26.46
N ILE A 186 3.45 6.68 25.13
CA ILE A 186 3.06 7.78 24.24
C ILE A 186 1.67 7.52 23.64
N GLY A 187 0.76 8.48 23.82
CA GLY A 187 -0.58 8.42 23.21
C GLY A 187 -1.52 7.37 23.83
N GLU A 188 -1.10 6.72 24.91
CA GLU A 188 -2.02 5.94 25.75
C GLU A 188 -2.95 6.93 26.47
N GLU A 189 -4.24 6.86 26.15
CA GLU A 189 -5.28 7.54 26.93
C GLU A 189 -5.26 6.90 28.32
N ALA A 190 -4.57 7.54 29.26
CA ALA A 190 -4.49 7.09 30.63
C ALA A 190 -5.91 6.93 31.19
N GLN A 191 -6.40 5.68 31.26
CA GLN A 191 -7.71 5.33 31.83
C GLN A 191 -7.72 5.46 33.37
N GLY A 192 -6.97 6.40 33.92
CA GLY A 192 -6.79 6.62 35.35
C GLY A 192 -6.37 8.05 35.65
N GLU A 193 -7.16 9.04 35.21
CA GLU A 193 -6.92 10.46 35.47
C GLU A 193 -7.08 10.87 36.96
N GLU A 194 -7.50 9.96 37.85
CA GLU A 194 -7.90 10.36 39.20
C GLU A 194 -6.74 10.60 40.18
N ASP A 195 -5.48 10.22 39.87
CA ASP A 195 -4.36 10.34 40.82
C ASP A 195 -3.00 10.80 40.23
N GLU A 196 -2.92 11.33 39.00
CA GLU A 196 -1.64 11.88 38.50
C GLU A 196 -1.29 13.21 39.21
N ASP A 197 -0.29 13.15 40.08
CA ASP A 197 0.31 14.33 40.69
C ASP A 197 0.94 15.27 39.64
N GLY A 198 1.25 16.50 40.05
CA GLY A 198 1.84 17.50 39.14
C GLY A 198 3.19 17.07 38.55
N GLU A 199 3.88 16.13 39.18
CA GLU A 199 5.14 15.57 38.69
C GLU A 199 4.91 14.54 37.58
N GLY A 200 3.87 13.70 37.68
CA GLY A 200 3.43 12.76 36.66
C GLY A 200 3.07 13.47 35.34
N ARG A 201 2.27 14.53 35.42
CA ARG A 201 1.91 15.34 34.24
C ARG A 201 3.13 15.95 33.56
N ARG A 202 4.08 16.46 34.36
CA ARG A 202 5.32 17.04 33.84
C ARG A 202 6.17 15.99 33.13
N ARG A 203 6.36 14.81 33.73
CA ARG A 203 7.11 13.71 33.11
C ARG A 203 6.45 13.22 31.81
N ARG A 204 5.11 13.18 31.75
CA ARG A 204 4.37 12.86 30.53
C ARG A 204 4.62 13.89 29.43
N GLN A 205 4.49 15.18 29.74
CA GLN A 205 4.78 16.24 28.77
C GLN A 205 6.22 16.17 28.26
N GLU A 206 7.20 15.97 29.16
CA GLU A 206 8.61 15.83 28.78
C GLU A 206 8.86 14.61 27.88
N ARG A 207 8.10 13.51 28.04
CA ARG A 207 8.13 12.35 27.13
C ARG A 207 7.52 12.69 25.78
N GLU A 208 6.35 13.33 25.75
CA GLU A 208 5.68 13.73 24.50
C GLU A 208 6.53 14.73 23.70
N ASP A 209 7.15 15.71 24.36
CA ASP A 209 8.03 16.69 23.72
C ASP A 209 9.25 16.01 23.07
N ARG A 210 9.89 15.07 23.79
CA ARG A 210 11.00 14.26 23.28
C ARG A 210 10.58 13.40 22.09
N TYR A 211 9.40 12.80 22.18
CA TYR A 211 8.83 12.04 21.07
C TYR A 211 8.61 12.93 19.83
N HIS A 212 8.05 14.14 19.99
CA HIS A 212 7.86 15.06 18.86
C HIS A 212 9.19 15.57 18.30
N GLU A 213 10.20 15.79 19.13
CA GLU A 213 11.56 16.11 18.67
C GLU A 213 12.15 14.96 17.84
N CYS A 214 12.01 13.73 18.31
CA CYS A 214 12.42 12.53 17.56
C CYS A 214 11.70 12.42 16.21
N VAL A 215 10.39 12.68 16.18
CA VAL A 215 9.60 12.73 14.93
C VAL A 215 10.16 13.79 13.98
N ARG A 216 10.48 15.00 14.46
CA ARG A 216 11.07 16.07 13.61
C ARG A 216 12.42 15.63 13.02
N THR A 217 13.30 15.04 13.82
CA THR A 217 14.59 14.54 13.36
C THR A 217 14.44 13.45 12.28
N LYS A 218 13.54 12.48 12.49
CA LYS A 218 13.28 11.44 11.48
C LYS A 218 12.63 12.04 10.22
N CYS A 219 11.74 13.03 10.35
CA CYS A 219 11.17 13.77 9.23
C CYS A 219 12.24 14.61 8.48
N GLU A 220 13.25 15.14 9.17
CA GLU A 220 14.39 15.82 8.54
C GLU A 220 15.20 14.85 7.67
N HIS A 221 15.55 13.67 8.19
CA HIS A 221 16.23 12.64 7.41
C HIS A 221 15.40 12.17 6.21
N LEU A 222 14.08 11.96 6.41
CA LEU A 222 13.19 11.57 5.33
C LEU A 222 13.11 12.67 4.25
N ARG A 223 13.00 13.94 4.65
CA ARG A 223 13.03 15.07 3.72
C ARG A 223 14.31 15.08 2.89
N GLU A 224 15.47 14.95 3.54
CA GLU A 224 16.76 14.89 2.85
C GLU A 224 16.83 13.72 1.86
N SER A 225 16.26 12.56 2.22
CA SER A 225 16.17 11.42 1.32
C SER A 225 15.28 11.72 0.10
N LEU A 226 14.10 12.31 0.32
CA LEU A 226 13.14 12.63 -0.73
C LEU A 226 13.66 13.75 -1.66
N GLU A 227 14.43 14.71 -1.15
CA GLU A 227 14.92 15.86 -1.93
C GLU A 227 16.23 15.60 -2.69
N GLN A 228 16.94 14.51 -2.39
CA GLN A 228 18.18 14.20 -3.10
C GLN A 228 17.93 13.95 -4.60
N PRO A 229 18.73 14.54 -5.49
CA PRO A 229 18.60 14.33 -6.94
C PRO A 229 18.79 12.85 -7.28
N ASN A 230 18.00 12.37 -8.24
CA ASN A 230 18.06 11.02 -8.77
C ASN A 230 18.98 11.02 -10.01
N ASP A 231 19.92 10.07 -10.09
CA ASP A 231 20.82 9.93 -11.25
C ASP A 231 20.14 9.17 -12.43
N TYR A 232 18.92 8.66 -12.23
CA TYR A 232 18.16 7.90 -13.23
C TYR A 232 16.83 8.59 -13.60
N TYR A 233 16.46 8.45 -14.88
CA TYR A 233 15.33 9.05 -15.62
C TYR A 233 13.90 8.79 -15.07
N SER A 234 13.71 8.49 -13.79
CA SER A 234 12.36 8.31 -13.22
C SER A 234 11.64 9.65 -13.10
N SER A 235 10.40 9.68 -13.59
CA SER A 235 9.51 10.85 -13.67
C SER A 235 8.79 11.19 -12.36
N LEU A 236 8.97 10.37 -11.31
CA LEU A 236 8.30 10.56 -10.03
C LEU A 236 9.10 11.42 -9.04
N PHE A 237 8.35 12.31 -8.39
CA PHE A 237 8.86 13.37 -7.52
C PHE A 237 9.44 12.81 -6.23
N GLY A 238 10.74 12.94 -6.07
CA GLY A 238 11.47 12.40 -4.93
C GLY A 238 11.75 10.91 -5.09
N ARG A 239 12.96 10.53 -4.71
CA ARG A 239 13.50 9.18 -4.89
C ARG A 239 12.52 8.09 -4.47
N ALA A 240 12.01 7.41 -5.48
CA ALA A 240 12.40 6.02 -5.59
C ALA A 240 13.01 5.81 -6.97
N THR A 241 13.95 4.87 -7.04
CA THR A 241 14.36 4.29 -8.31
C THR A 241 13.20 3.42 -8.78
N ILE A 242 12.14 4.05 -9.26
CA ILE A 242 10.98 3.34 -9.79
C ILE A 242 11.37 2.99 -11.21
N VAL A 243 11.56 1.69 -11.44
CA VAL A 243 11.72 1.15 -12.79
C VAL A 243 10.37 1.16 -13.52
N ALA A 244 9.26 1.23 -12.77
CA ALA A 244 7.90 1.41 -13.28
C ALA A 244 7.59 2.87 -13.60
N ASP A 245 7.00 3.10 -14.78
CA ASP A 245 6.45 4.39 -15.19
C ASP A 245 4.99 4.51 -14.73
N VAL A 246 4.58 5.73 -14.39
CA VAL A 246 3.16 6.08 -14.21
C VAL A 246 2.47 5.95 -15.57
N ASP A 247 1.22 5.47 -15.59
CA ASP A 247 0.40 5.47 -16.81
C ASP A 247 0.48 6.85 -17.52
N CYS A 248 0.75 6.86 -18.82
CA CYS A 248 1.04 8.11 -19.54
C CYS A 248 -0.18 9.03 -19.69
N ASP A 249 -1.38 8.54 -19.38
CA ASP A 249 -2.60 9.33 -19.31
C ASP A 249 -2.74 10.14 -18.00
N LEU A 250 -1.80 10.01 -17.05
CA LEU A 250 -1.83 10.75 -15.79
C LEU A 250 -0.89 11.97 -15.79
N GLU A 251 -1.47 13.14 -15.51
CA GLU A 251 -0.75 14.34 -15.12
C GLU A 251 -0.46 14.28 -13.62
N VAL A 252 0.82 14.19 -13.23
CA VAL A 252 1.26 14.09 -11.83
C VAL A 252 1.98 15.36 -11.40
N LYS A 253 1.60 15.91 -10.24
CA LYS A 253 2.25 17.11 -9.64
C LYS A 253 3.09 16.80 -8.41
N ALA A 254 2.72 15.77 -7.67
CA ALA A 254 3.42 15.35 -6.47
C ALA A 254 3.11 13.88 -6.19
N GLY A 255 3.94 13.25 -5.37
CA GLY A 255 3.64 11.91 -4.89
C GLY A 255 4.82 11.26 -4.22
N VAL A 256 4.58 10.08 -3.68
CA VAL A 256 5.62 9.26 -3.04
C VAL A 256 5.30 7.79 -3.25
N LEU A 257 6.34 6.97 -3.39
CA LEU A 257 6.16 5.53 -3.31
C LEU A 257 5.70 5.14 -1.92
N THR A 258 4.71 4.28 -1.88
CA THR A 258 4.22 3.64 -0.67
C THR A 258 4.51 2.14 -0.65
N GLY A 259 4.94 1.54 -1.76
CA GLY A 259 5.33 0.14 -1.77
C GLY A 259 6.33 -0.09 -2.87
N ALA A 260 7.46 -0.68 -2.51
CA ALA A 260 8.39 -1.28 -3.43
C ALA A 260 8.27 -2.80 -3.28
N GLU A 261 8.39 -3.53 -4.39
CA GLU A 261 8.51 -4.99 -4.38
C GLU A 261 7.22 -5.75 -4.01
N GLY A 262 6.14 -5.49 -4.74
CA GLY A 262 5.13 -6.53 -4.96
C GLY A 262 5.64 -7.59 -5.94
N TYR A 263 6.68 -8.38 -5.59
CA TYR A 263 7.03 -9.68 -6.23
C TYR A 263 8.25 -10.43 -5.62
N GLN A 264 8.23 -11.78 -5.62
CA GLN A 264 9.42 -12.66 -5.44
C GLN A 264 9.67 -13.52 -6.70
N GLY A 265 10.72 -13.26 -7.49
CA GLY A 265 11.09 -14.07 -8.67
C GLY A 265 11.26 -13.28 -9.98
N GLN A 266 10.76 -13.83 -11.10
CA GLN A 266 10.95 -13.34 -12.49
C GLN A 266 9.70 -12.68 -13.13
N TRP A 267 8.87 -11.98 -12.37
CA TRP A 267 7.54 -11.52 -12.83
C TRP A 267 7.32 -10.05 -12.51
N PRO A 268 6.23 -9.44 -13.01
CA PRO A 268 6.12 -8.00 -13.00
C PRO A 268 6.12 -7.45 -11.59
N GLN A 269 7.11 -6.61 -11.30
CA GLN A 269 7.24 -5.96 -10.02
C GLN A 269 6.19 -4.87 -9.94
N TRP A 270 5.23 -5.03 -9.04
CA TRP A 270 4.26 -3.99 -8.75
C TRP A 270 4.81 -3.03 -7.70
N TYR A 271 4.51 -1.76 -7.91
CA TYR A 271 4.77 -0.66 -7.02
C TYR A 271 3.44 -0.05 -6.62
N SER A 272 3.35 0.49 -5.41
CA SER A 272 2.25 1.36 -5.04
C SER A 272 2.79 2.76 -4.78
N ALA A 273 2.04 3.76 -5.17
CA ALA A 273 2.35 5.16 -4.90
C ALA A 273 1.11 5.91 -4.45
N TYR A 274 1.33 6.95 -3.65
CA TYR A 274 0.32 7.93 -3.28
C TYR A 274 0.62 9.25 -4.00
N LEU A 275 -0.18 9.55 -5.03
CA LEU A 275 0.08 10.59 -6.02
C LEU A 275 -0.98 11.68 -5.96
N TYR A 276 -0.57 12.93 -6.12
CA TYR A 276 -1.47 14.03 -6.47
C TYR A 276 -1.48 14.18 -7.99
N CYS A 277 -2.51 13.63 -8.61
CA CYS A 277 -2.61 13.49 -10.05
C CYS A 277 -4.02 13.81 -10.58
N ARG A 278 -4.17 13.79 -11.90
CA ARG A 278 -5.44 13.67 -12.63
C ARG A 278 -5.17 13.00 -13.97
N LYS A 279 -6.21 12.50 -14.64
CA LYS A 279 -6.13 12.15 -16.06
C LYS A 279 -5.91 13.44 -16.86
N TYR A 280 -5.07 13.39 -17.88
CA TYR A 280 -5.06 14.46 -18.89
C TYR A 280 -6.48 14.65 -19.42
N PRO A 281 -6.97 15.90 -19.57
CA PRO A 281 -8.19 16.10 -20.33
C PRO A 281 -7.95 15.48 -21.70
N ASP A 282 -8.80 14.53 -22.09
CA ASP A 282 -8.70 13.94 -23.43
C ASP A 282 -8.79 15.12 -24.43
N ASP A 283 -7.77 15.29 -25.28
CA ASP A 283 -7.73 16.30 -26.36
C ASP A 283 -8.73 15.93 -27.48
N ASP A 284 -9.92 15.45 -27.11
CA ASP A 284 -10.95 14.92 -28.01
C ASP A 284 -11.87 16.02 -28.57
N GLU A 285 -11.66 17.30 -28.21
CA GLU A 285 -12.52 18.40 -28.68
C GLU A 285 -11.94 19.27 -29.82
N GLU A 286 -10.72 19.05 -30.30
CA GLU A 286 -10.18 19.76 -31.48
C GLU A 286 -9.48 18.82 -32.49
N GLU A 287 -10.23 17.86 -33.03
CA GLU A 287 -9.95 17.35 -34.39
C GLU A 287 -10.96 17.99 -35.37
N GLU A 288 -10.89 19.31 -35.51
CA GLU A 288 -11.31 19.95 -36.76
C GLU A 288 -10.17 19.74 -37.78
N GLU A 289 -10.38 18.74 -38.64
CA GLU A 289 -9.92 18.70 -40.04
C GLU A 289 -8.44 19.07 -40.31
N GLU A 290 -7.48 18.17 -40.13
CA GLU A 290 -6.38 18.05 -41.11
C GLU A 290 -6.06 16.56 -41.34
N GLU A 291 -6.65 16.02 -42.41
CA GLU A 291 -6.17 14.81 -43.09
C GLU A 291 -4.71 15.03 -43.49
N GLU A 292 -3.76 14.28 -42.89
CA GLU A 292 -2.68 13.56 -43.58
C GLU A 292 -1.65 13.03 -42.55
N GLU A 293 -1.39 11.72 -42.63
CA GLU A 293 -0.49 10.88 -41.82
C GLU A 293 -1.08 10.36 -40.48
N GLU A 294 -1.96 9.34 -40.60
CA GLU A 294 -2.43 8.46 -39.53
C GLU A 294 -1.25 7.74 -38.81
N GLU A 295 -0.57 8.42 -37.89
CA GLU A 295 -0.11 7.75 -36.67
C GLU A 295 -1.36 7.60 -35.79
N THR A 296 -1.98 6.42 -35.84
CA THR A 296 -3.12 6.06 -35.00
C THR A 296 -2.86 6.44 -33.55
N LYS A 297 -3.45 7.54 -33.07
CA LYS A 297 -3.52 7.84 -31.64
C LYS A 297 -4.06 6.58 -30.95
N PRO A 298 -3.35 6.02 -29.96
CA PRO A 298 -3.79 4.80 -29.30
C PRO A 298 -5.15 5.07 -28.66
N LYS A 299 -6.17 4.38 -29.17
CA LYS A 299 -7.51 4.45 -28.63
C LYS A 299 -7.48 3.76 -27.27
N TRP A 300 -7.47 4.55 -26.20
CA TRP A 300 -7.59 4.05 -24.84
C TRP A 300 -8.81 3.13 -24.75
N ASN A 301 -8.65 1.97 -24.12
CA ASN A 301 -9.78 1.09 -23.88
C ASN A 301 -10.65 1.68 -22.76
N ASP A 302 -11.59 2.55 -23.14
CA ASP A 302 -12.55 3.20 -22.24
C ASP A 302 -13.51 2.22 -21.57
N ASP A 303 -13.56 0.96 -22.04
CA ASP A 303 -14.39 -0.09 -21.45
C ASP A 303 -13.84 -0.60 -20.10
N VAL A 304 -12.61 -0.21 -19.72
CA VAL A 304 -12.01 -0.58 -18.43
C VAL A 304 -12.38 0.44 -17.36
N PRO A 305 -13.06 0.03 -16.26
CA PRO A 305 -13.39 0.92 -15.16
C PRO A 305 -12.14 1.61 -14.56
N ASP A 306 -12.25 2.92 -14.38
CA ASP A 306 -11.24 3.77 -13.73
C ASP A 306 -11.84 4.47 -12.50
N SER A 307 -11.00 5.23 -11.79
CA SER A 307 -11.38 6.05 -10.65
C SER A 307 -12.46 7.07 -11.05
N PRO A 308 -13.59 7.15 -10.33
CA PRO A 308 -14.75 7.97 -10.74
C PRO A 308 -14.43 9.45 -10.98
N ASN A 309 -13.49 10.01 -10.22
CA ASN A 309 -13.13 11.43 -10.31
C ASN A 309 -11.76 11.63 -10.97
N ILE A 310 -11.26 10.69 -11.78
CA ILE A 310 -9.88 10.70 -12.29
C ILE A 310 -9.51 11.99 -13.04
N GLY A 311 -10.45 12.66 -13.71
CA GLY A 311 -10.21 13.93 -14.40
C GLY A 311 -9.97 15.14 -13.47
N GLU A 312 -10.29 15.03 -12.19
CA GLU A 312 -10.05 16.07 -11.19
C GLU A 312 -8.73 15.85 -10.45
N TRP A 313 -8.07 16.95 -10.09
CA TRP A 313 -6.89 16.89 -9.22
C TRP A 313 -7.25 16.28 -7.87
N GLY A 314 -6.59 15.20 -7.51
CA GLY A 314 -6.86 14.47 -6.28
C GLY A 314 -5.66 13.65 -5.83
N TRP A 315 -5.60 13.40 -4.52
CA TRP A 315 -4.67 12.42 -3.98
C TRP A 315 -5.22 11.02 -4.25
N ARG A 316 -4.40 10.14 -4.83
CA ARG A 316 -4.79 8.80 -5.27
C ARG A 316 -3.75 7.77 -4.94
N ILE A 317 -4.21 6.55 -4.68
CA ILE A 317 -3.34 5.38 -4.66
C ILE A 317 -3.28 4.84 -6.08
N VAL A 318 -2.08 4.62 -6.60
CA VAL A 318 -1.83 4.11 -7.95
C VAL A 318 -0.87 2.92 -7.86
N PHE A 319 -1.21 1.82 -8.53
CA PHE A 319 -0.28 0.71 -8.71
C PHE A 319 0.38 0.80 -10.08
N MET A 320 1.67 0.47 -10.12
CA MET A 320 2.51 0.58 -11.32
C MET A 320 3.33 -0.70 -11.52
N GLU A 321 3.41 -1.20 -12.74
CA GLU A 321 4.18 -2.39 -13.14
C GLU A 321 5.54 -2.00 -13.74
N VAL A 322 6.63 -2.68 -13.34
CA VAL A 322 8.01 -2.36 -13.79
C VAL A 322 8.31 -2.67 -15.24
N ASP A 323 7.85 -3.82 -15.73
CA ASP A 323 8.25 -4.34 -17.05
C ASP A 323 7.18 -4.08 -18.12
N TYR A 324 6.37 -3.03 -17.94
CA TYR A 324 5.27 -2.76 -18.84
C TYR A 324 5.79 -2.42 -20.25
N CYS A 325 5.62 -3.37 -21.18
CA CYS A 325 6.22 -3.37 -22.51
C CYS A 325 5.47 -2.49 -23.52
N ASP A 326 4.33 -1.89 -23.15
CA ASP A 326 3.57 -1.02 -24.05
C ASP A 326 3.05 0.22 -23.31
N PRO A 327 3.73 1.39 -23.35
CA PRO A 327 3.27 2.60 -22.65
C PRO A 327 1.87 3.10 -23.08
N TRP A 328 1.26 2.50 -24.10
CA TRP A 328 0.00 2.89 -24.71
C TRP A 328 -1.21 2.06 -24.27
N GLU A 329 -1.02 1.01 -23.47
CA GLU A 329 -2.12 0.29 -22.81
C GLU A 329 -2.19 0.68 -21.32
N PRO A 330 -3.36 1.01 -20.76
CA PRO A 330 -3.45 1.28 -19.33
C PRO A 330 -3.19 0.00 -18.54
N GLN A 331 -2.42 0.09 -17.45
CA GLN A 331 -2.20 -1.06 -16.60
C GLN A 331 -3.53 -1.53 -15.97
N GLN A 332 -3.82 -2.82 -16.11
CA GLN A 332 -5.04 -3.44 -15.60
C GLN A 332 -4.69 -4.45 -14.53
N LEU A 333 -5.35 -4.31 -13.39
CA LEU A 333 -5.24 -5.24 -12.28
C LEU A 333 -6.65 -5.65 -11.86
N TYR A 334 -7.01 -6.87 -12.25
CA TYR A 334 -8.34 -7.48 -12.02
C TYR A 334 -9.52 -6.72 -12.64
N GLY A 335 -9.39 -6.37 -13.92
CA GLY A 335 -10.49 -5.82 -14.71
C GLY A 335 -10.85 -4.37 -14.36
N ARG A 336 -9.97 -3.68 -13.63
CA ARG A 336 -9.99 -2.22 -13.48
C ARG A 336 -8.56 -1.69 -13.57
N ARG A 337 -8.45 -0.38 -13.81
CA ARG A 337 -7.20 0.34 -13.59
C ARG A 337 -6.97 0.47 -12.08
N PRO A 338 -5.79 0.13 -11.53
CA PRO A 338 -5.56 0.13 -10.08
C PRO A 338 -5.23 1.54 -9.56
N ARG A 339 -6.18 2.45 -9.78
CA ARG A 339 -6.16 3.86 -9.38
C ARG A 339 -7.37 4.10 -8.48
N PHE A 340 -7.17 4.71 -7.32
CA PHE A 340 -8.20 4.84 -6.28
C PHE A 340 -8.30 6.28 -5.80
N ASP A 341 -9.52 6.84 -5.76
CA ASP A 341 -9.77 8.24 -5.33
C ASP A 341 -9.61 8.41 -3.81
N SER A 342 -9.58 7.31 -3.05
CA SER A 342 -9.50 7.36 -1.59
C SER A 342 -8.88 6.10 -0.98
N ILE A 343 -8.25 6.24 0.18
CA ILE A 343 -7.72 5.13 0.97
C ILE A 343 -8.82 4.12 1.37
N PRO A 344 -10.03 4.53 1.83
CA PRO A 344 -11.12 3.57 2.11
C PRO A 344 -11.55 2.73 0.90
N GLU A 345 -11.63 3.32 -0.30
CA GLU A 345 -11.93 2.58 -1.53
C GLU A 345 -10.83 1.56 -1.82
N PHE A 346 -9.57 1.99 -1.74
CA PHE A 346 -8.42 1.13 -1.89
C PHE A 346 -8.42 -0.03 -0.89
N LEU A 347 -8.75 0.20 0.38
CA LEU A 347 -8.84 -0.85 1.40
C LEU A 347 -9.91 -1.90 1.05
N ASP A 348 -11.05 -1.47 0.54
CA ASP A 348 -12.11 -2.39 0.12
C ASP A 348 -11.68 -3.24 -1.08
N TRP A 349 -10.98 -2.64 -2.05
CA TRP A 349 -10.42 -3.36 -3.20
C TRP A 349 -9.27 -4.30 -2.79
N TYR A 350 -8.28 -3.81 -2.05
CA TYR A 350 -7.11 -4.60 -1.64
C TYR A 350 -7.52 -5.81 -0.80
N SER A 351 -8.51 -5.66 0.08
CA SER A 351 -9.03 -6.80 0.86
C SER A 351 -9.94 -7.75 0.08
N SER A 352 -10.38 -7.37 -1.13
CA SER A 352 -11.07 -8.27 -2.07
C SER A 352 -10.11 -9.04 -2.97
N TRP A 353 -8.83 -8.67 -2.98
CA TRP A 353 -7.77 -9.36 -3.71
C TRP A 353 -7.81 -10.89 -3.58
N PRO A 354 -8.02 -11.49 -2.38
CA PRO A 354 -8.14 -12.93 -2.24
C PRO A 354 -9.29 -13.57 -3.03
N ASP A 355 -10.37 -12.83 -3.27
CA ASP A 355 -11.56 -13.32 -3.99
C ASP A 355 -11.33 -13.37 -5.51
N HIS A 356 -10.36 -12.60 -6.02
CA HIS A 356 -10.01 -12.53 -7.43
C HIS A 356 -8.98 -13.58 -7.87
N LEU A 357 -8.39 -14.30 -6.92
CA LEU A 357 -7.41 -15.35 -7.16
C LEU A 357 -8.07 -16.72 -7.15
N THR A 358 -8.50 -17.19 -8.32
CA THR A 358 -8.93 -18.59 -8.46
C THR A 358 -7.76 -19.53 -8.15
N GLU A 359 -8.06 -20.74 -7.67
CA GLU A 359 -7.03 -21.76 -7.44
C GLU A 359 -6.21 -22.03 -8.71
N ARG A 360 -6.84 -21.91 -9.89
CA ARG A 360 -6.18 -21.99 -11.20
C ARG A 360 -5.20 -20.83 -11.45
N GLN A 361 -5.61 -19.59 -11.20
CA GLN A 361 -4.71 -18.42 -11.35
C GLN A 361 -3.54 -18.51 -10.36
N LEU A 362 -3.79 -18.91 -9.11
CA LEU A 362 -2.74 -19.16 -8.13
C LEU A 362 -1.75 -20.24 -8.61
N LEU A 363 -2.25 -21.35 -9.15
CA LEU A 363 -1.41 -22.41 -9.70
C LEU A 363 -0.61 -21.93 -10.92
N SER A 364 -1.21 -21.09 -11.77
CA SER A 364 -0.53 -20.46 -12.91
C SER A 364 0.62 -19.59 -12.42
N TYR A 365 0.35 -18.60 -11.55
CA TYR A 365 1.38 -17.73 -10.96
C TYR A 365 2.52 -18.53 -10.30
N ARG A 366 2.18 -19.63 -9.61
CA ARG A 366 3.16 -20.51 -8.95
C ARG A 366 4.04 -21.32 -9.91
N ARG A 367 3.48 -21.88 -10.98
CA ARG A 367 4.26 -22.65 -11.98
C ARG A 367 5.24 -21.74 -12.72
N HIS A 368 4.79 -20.52 -12.95
CA HIS A 368 5.52 -19.43 -13.56
C HIS A 368 6.68 -18.91 -12.67
N ALA A 369 6.48 -18.77 -11.34
CA ALA A 369 7.54 -18.40 -10.38
C ALA A 369 8.84 -19.24 -10.44
N ARG A 370 8.82 -20.45 -11.04
CA ARG A 370 9.99 -21.32 -11.22
C ARG A 370 10.88 -21.00 -12.43
N GLY A 371 10.56 -20.01 -13.25
CA GLY A 371 11.30 -19.76 -14.52
C GLY A 371 11.18 -20.93 -15.49
N TRP A 372 10.05 -21.65 -15.44
CA TRP A 372 9.78 -22.78 -16.35
C TRP A 372 9.24 -22.23 -17.67
N ASP A 373 10.14 -21.71 -18.51
CA ASP A 373 9.91 -21.00 -19.78
C ASP A 373 9.12 -21.77 -20.86
N GLY A 374 8.54 -22.93 -20.55
CA GLY A 374 7.89 -23.83 -21.50
C GLY A 374 6.38 -24.02 -21.35
N CYS A 375 5.76 -23.60 -20.25
CA CYS A 375 4.33 -23.86 -20.01
C CYS A 375 3.51 -22.58 -20.21
N GLN A 376 3.35 -22.15 -21.47
CA GLN A 376 2.63 -20.91 -21.81
C GLN A 376 1.09 -21.03 -21.79
N THR A 377 0.53 -22.15 -21.35
CA THR A 377 -0.93 -22.33 -21.31
C THR A 377 -1.31 -23.36 -20.28
N ASP A 378 -2.21 -23.00 -19.36
CA ASP A 378 -3.38 -23.77 -18.87
C ASP A 378 -3.33 -25.33 -18.95
N CYS A 379 -2.20 -25.97 -18.63
CA CYS A 379 -2.04 -27.43 -18.62
C CYS A 379 -2.64 -27.96 -17.30
N GLU A 380 -3.91 -28.41 -17.32
CA GLU A 380 -4.55 -29.13 -16.20
C GLU A 380 -3.97 -30.54 -15.99
N SER A 381 -3.24 -31.06 -16.97
CA SER A 381 -2.57 -32.34 -16.88
C SER A 381 -1.31 -32.25 -16.03
N GLU A 382 -0.99 -33.31 -15.29
CA GLU A 382 0.40 -33.65 -14.97
C GLU A 382 1.14 -33.79 -16.31
N CYS A 383 1.64 -32.68 -16.85
CA CYS A 383 2.44 -32.71 -18.06
C CYS A 383 3.66 -33.62 -17.70
N GLU A 384 3.79 -34.76 -18.39
CA GLU A 384 4.71 -35.86 -18.03
C GLU A 384 6.20 -35.45 -18.03
N ASP A 385 6.51 -34.24 -18.49
CA ASP A 385 7.84 -33.62 -18.45
C ASP A 385 8.19 -32.94 -17.10
N HIS A 386 7.37 -33.12 -16.05
CA HIS A 386 7.56 -32.51 -14.71
C HIS A 386 8.34 -33.37 -13.69
N CYS A 387 9.32 -34.18 -14.14
CA CYS A 387 10.20 -34.94 -13.24
C CYS A 387 11.30 -34.09 -12.60
#